data_AF-A0A8X6JQF4-F1
#
_entry.id   AF-A0A8X6JQF4-F1
#
_cell.length_a   1.000
_cell.length_b   1.000
_cell.length_c   1.000
_cell.angle_alpha   90.00
_cell.angle_beta   90.00
_cell.angle_gamma   90.00
#
_symmetry.space_group_name_H-M   'P 1'
#
loop_
_entity.id
_entity.type
_entity.pdbx_description
1 polymer ?
#
loop_
_entity_poly.entity_id
_entity_poly.type
_entity_poly.pdbx_seq_one_letter_code
_entity_poly.pdbx_strand_id
1 'polypeptide(L)'
;MDDLINGECTIPEKLDRFFKASIGGKDIRRRDGVHCHKLRNSLASDAICCVSNGTVKPSKHITLGMIMKSLTSSRKMINILNRLGHCCNYNMLEELETEATISFVNHSQICPSDIIQSLSLCTAVEFNNFF
;
A
#
# COMPACT_ATOMS: atom_id res chain seq x y z
N MET A 1 -9.96 11.82 1.11
CA MET A 1 -10.02 11.28 -0.25
C MET A 1 -8.72 11.53 -1.00
N ASP A 2 -8.16 12.74 -0.98
CA ASP A 2 -6.89 12.99 -1.68
C ASP A 2 -5.66 12.35 -1.01
N ASP A 3 -5.63 12.22 0.33
CA ASP A 3 -4.43 11.74 1.03
C ASP A 3 -4.09 10.25 0.83
N LEU A 4 -5.07 9.42 0.47
CA LEU A 4 -4.83 8.00 0.18
C LEU A 4 -4.38 7.79 -1.28
N ILE A 5 -4.91 8.59 -2.21
CA ILE A 5 -4.49 8.64 -3.61
C ILE A 5 -3.11 9.33 -3.73
N ASN A 6 -2.80 10.28 -2.84
CA ASN A 6 -1.47 10.91 -2.70
C ASN A 6 -0.38 9.92 -2.21
N GLY A 7 -0.74 8.71 -1.80
CA GLY A 7 0.21 7.63 -1.48
C GLY A 7 0.91 7.05 -2.72
N GLU A 8 0.31 7.20 -3.91
CA GLU A 8 0.97 6.88 -5.18
C GLU A 8 1.98 7.99 -5.54
N CYS A 9 3.07 8.04 -4.78
CA CYS A 9 4.17 8.91 -5.13
C CYS A 9 4.84 8.37 -6.39
N THR A 10 4.70 9.11 -7.49
CA THR A 10 5.54 8.91 -8.67
C THR A 10 6.96 9.28 -8.30
N ILE A 11 7.91 8.37 -8.57
CA ILE A 11 9.32 8.59 -8.26
C ILE A 11 9.79 9.84 -9.02
N PRO A 12 10.31 10.87 -8.33
CA PRO A 12 10.80 12.07 -9.01
C PRO A 12 11.92 11.73 -9.99
N GLU A 13 11.91 12.32 -11.19
CA GLU A 13 12.87 12.00 -12.27
C GLU A 13 14.34 12.13 -11.81
N LYS A 14 14.64 13.13 -10.98
CA LYS A 14 15.99 13.32 -10.42
C LYS A 14 16.43 12.14 -9.55
N LEU A 15 15.52 11.60 -8.74
CA LEU A 15 15.77 10.46 -7.87
C LEU A 15 15.89 9.17 -8.69
N ASP A 16 15.02 9.01 -9.69
CA ASP A 16 15.07 7.91 -10.64
C ASP A 16 16.44 7.86 -11.37
N ARG A 17 16.88 9.01 -11.89
CA ARG A 17 18.16 9.15 -12.58
C ARG A 17 19.34 8.88 -11.66
N PHE A 18 19.29 9.35 -10.42
CA PHE A 18 20.32 9.11 -9.40
C PHE A 18 20.49 7.59 -9.15
N PHE A 19 19.41 6.88 -8.85
CA PHE A 19 19.49 5.45 -8.60
C PHE A 19 19.79 4.65 -9.87
N LYS A 20 19.30 5.06 -11.04
CA LYS A 20 19.66 4.46 -12.35
C LYS A 20 21.17 4.53 -12.60
N ALA A 21 21.77 5.69 -12.35
CA ALA A 21 23.22 5.87 -12.51
C ALA A 21 24.02 5.09 -11.46
N SER A 22 23.58 5.12 -10.20
CA SER A 22 24.27 4.47 -9.07
C SER A 22 24.28 2.95 -9.18
N ILE A 23 23.13 2.34 -9.50
CA ILE A 23 22.98 0.88 -9.60
C ILE A 23 23.55 0.39 -10.93
N GLY A 24 23.12 1.01 -12.03
CA GLY A 24 23.50 0.59 -13.37
C GLY A 24 24.97 0.85 -13.71
N GLY A 25 25.66 1.74 -12.98
CA GLY A 25 27.07 2.04 -13.22
C GLY A 25 27.27 2.67 -14.60
N LYS A 26 28.40 2.42 -15.29
CA LYS A 26 28.67 2.95 -16.64
C LYS A 26 28.07 2.12 -17.77
N ASP A 27 27.59 0.90 -17.49
CA ASP A 27 27.06 -0.03 -18.48
C ASP A 27 25.58 0.27 -18.78
N ILE A 28 25.28 0.66 -20.02
CA ILE A 28 23.93 0.98 -20.49
C ILE A 28 23.04 -0.27 -20.50
N ARG A 29 23.56 -1.43 -20.92
CA ARG A 29 22.77 -2.67 -20.97
C ARG A 29 22.32 -3.09 -19.57
N ARG A 30 23.19 -2.87 -18.58
CA ARG A 30 22.86 -3.08 -17.18
C ARG A 30 21.81 -2.07 -16.69
N ARG A 31 21.98 -0.78 -17.00
CA ARG A 31 21.03 0.30 -16.59
C ARG A 31 19.60 0.05 -17.03
N ASP A 32 19.41 -0.48 -18.22
CA ASP A 32 18.07 -0.71 -18.80
C ASP A 32 17.54 -2.12 -18.50
N GLY A 33 18.30 -2.92 -17.76
CA GLY A 33 17.87 -4.25 -17.33
C GLY A 33 16.73 -4.21 -16.30
N VAL A 34 15.85 -5.21 -16.37
CA VAL A 34 14.70 -5.38 -15.46
C VAL A 34 15.11 -5.37 -13.99
N HIS A 35 16.26 -5.99 -13.67
CA HIS A 35 16.77 -6.01 -12.30
C HIS A 35 17.09 -4.59 -11.78
N CYS A 36 17.79 -3.78 -12.58
CA CYS A 36 18.11 -2.40 -12.20
C CYS A 36 16.85 -1.55 -12.05
N HIS A 37 15.87 -1.73 -12.94
CA HIS A 37 14.57 -1.06 -12.83
C HIS A 37 13.86 -1.40 -11.50
N LYS A 38 13.76 -2.69 -11.17
CA LYS A 38 13.13 -3.14 -9.90
C LYS A 38 13.87 -2.61 -8.68
N LEU A 39 15.20 -2.71 -8.65
CA LEU A 39 15.99 -2.27 -7.50
C LEU A 39 15.94 -0.76 -7.31
N ARG A 40 16.01 0.00 -8.42
CA ARG A 40 15.83 1.46 -8.42
C ARG A 40 14.50 1.85 -7.82
N ASN A 41 13.40 1.25 -8.28
CA ASN A 41 12.07 1.61 -7.78
C ASN A 41 11.90 1.26 -6.30
N SER A 42 12.47 0.13 -5.88
CA SER A 42 12.49 -0.29 -4.47
C SER A 42 13.24 0.72 -3.59
N LEU A 43 14.46 1.10 -3.96
CA LEU A 43 15.29 2.03 -3.19
C LEU A 43 14.75 3.47 -3.22
N ALA A 44 14.21 3.90 -4.36
CA ALA A 44 13.59 5.21 -4.47
C ALA A 44 12.34 5.32 -3.58
N SER A 45 11.52 4.26 -3.53
CA SER A 45 10.38 4.19 -2.63
C SER A 45 10.83 4.29 -1.17
N ASP A 46 11.84 3.50 -0.77
CA ASP A 46 12.37 3.55 0.60
C ASP A 46 12.91 4.94 0.93
N ALA A 47 13.66 5.56 0.01
CA ALA A 47 14.19 6.90 0.20
C ALA A 47 13.08 7.93 0.41
N ILE A 48 12.04 7.91 -0.42
CA ILE A 48 10.87 8.81 -0.31
C ILE A 48 10.17 8.61 1.04
N CYS A 49 9.91 7.36 1.42
CA CYS A 49 9.28 7.03 2.69
C CYS A 49 10.12 7.56 3.88
N CYS A 50 11.43 7.32 3.86
CA CYS A 50 12.35 7.79 4.89
C CYS A 50 12.42 9.31 4.99
N VAL A 51 12.65 10.03 3.89
CA VAL A 51 12.78 11.50 3.94
C VAL A 51 11.46 12.19 4.27
N SER A 52 10.34 11.56 3.94
CA SER A 52 9.01 12.07 4.28
C SER A 52 8.57 11.67 5.69
N ASN A 53 9.41 10.97 6.47
CA ASN A 53 9.07 10.45 7.79
C ASN A 53 7.76 9.61 7.78
N GLY A 54 7.57 8.82 6.72
CA GLY A 54 6.40 7.97 6.53
C GLY A 54 5.11 8.72 6.19
N THR A 55 5.16 10.04 5.93
CA THR A 55 3.98 10.80 5.48
C THR A 55 3.57 10.36 4.07
N VAL A 56 4.55 10.14 3.19
CA VAL A 56 4.36 9.51 1.89
C VAL A 56 4.53 8.01 2.05
N LYS A 57 3.55 7.22 1.60
CA LYS A 57 3.56 5.76 1.66
C LYS A 57 3.57 5.15 0.26
N PRO A 58 4.74 4.94 -0.35
CA PRO A 58 4.83 4.29 -1.65
C PRO A 58 4.17 2.91 -1.64
N SER A 59 3.66 2.49 -2.79
CA SER A 59 2.94 1.21 -2.96
C SER A 59 3.68 0.01 -2.35
N LYS A 60 5.01 -0.05 -2.46
CA LYS A 60 5.84 -1.07 -1.80
C LYS A 60 5.56 -1.22 -0.30
N HIS A 61 5.52 -0.11 0.44
CA HIS A 61 5.32 -0.12 1.90
C HIS A 61 3.89 -0.50 2.27
N ILE A 62 2.91 -0.14 1.45
CA ILE A 62 1.50 -0.52 1.63
C ILE A 62 1.34 -2.01 1.35
N THR A 63 1.80 -2.49 0.19
CA THR A 63 1.71 -3.88 -0.23
C THR A 63 2.42 -4.82 0.75
N LEU A 64 3.64 -4.49 1.19
CA LEU A 64 4.35 -5.30 2.17
C LEU A 64 3.57 -5.37 3.50
N GLY A 65 3.00 -4.25 3.94
CA GLY A 65 2.18 -4.20 5.15
C GLY A 65 0.93 -5.05 5.08
N MET A 66 0.18 -4.93 3.99
CA MET A 66 -1.01 -5.74 3.74
C MET A 66 -0.66 -7.23 3.74
N ILE A 67 0.36 -7.63 2.98
CA ILE A 67 0.80 -9.04 2.91
C ILE A 67 1.20 -9.56 4.29
N MET A 68 2.02 -8.81 5.03
CA MET A 68 2.47 -9.22 6.35
C MET A 68 1.32 -9.30 7.35
N LYS A 69 0.33 -8.40 7.24
CA LYS A 69 -0.86 -8.42 8.07
C LYS A 69 -1.71 -9.65 7.75
N SER A 70 -1.97 -9.94 6.47
CA SER A 70 -2.73 -11.14 6.06
C SER A 70 -2.03 -12.45 6.42
N LEU A 71 -0.70 -12.51 6.37
CA LEU A 71 0.06 -13.72 6.66
C LEU A 71 0.20 -14.01 8.16
N THR A 72 0.31 -12.96 8.98
CA THR A 72 0.67 -13.12 10.41
C THR A 72 -0.42 -12.71 11.38
N SER A 73 -1.41 -11.93 10.93
CA SER A 73 -2.43 -11.27 11.75
C SER A 73 -1.86 -10.53 12.97
N SER A 74 -0.58 -10.17 12.94
CA SER A 74 0.16 -9.70 14.12
C SER A 74 0.46 -8.21 14.03
N ARG A 75 -0.27 -7.43 14.82
CA ARG A 75 0.02 -5.99 15.01
C ARG A 75 1.47 -5.75 15.47
N LYS A 76 2.03 -6.65 16.27
CA LYS A 76 3.43 -6.58 16.73
C LYS A 76 4.42 -6.66 15.56
N MET A 77 4.20 -7.59 14.62
CA MET A 77 5.07 -7.74 13.44
C MET A 77 5.05 -6.49 12.57
N ILE A 78 3.86 -5.94 12.30
CA ILE A 78 3.72 -4.71 11.53
C ILE A 78 4.41 -3.53 12.23
N ASN A 79 4.26 -3.41 13.55
CA ASN A 79 4.94 -2.35 14.31
C ASN A 79 6.47 -2.46 14.25
N ILE A 80 7.03 -3.68 14.26
CA ILE A 80 8.48 -3.88 14.09
C ILE A 80 8.92 -3.41 12.70
N LEU A 81 8.23 -3.82 11.65
CA LEU A 81 8.56 -3.43 10.27
C LEU A 81 8.42 -1.93 10.05
N ASN A 82 7.39 -1.31 10.62
CA ASN A 82 7.20 0.13 10.57
C ASN A 82 8.33 0.87 11.31
N ARG A 83 8.73 0.40 12.50
CA ARG A 83 9.85 1.00 13.26
C ARG A 83 11.19 0.87 12.52
N LEU A 84 11.36 -0.18 11.71
CA LEU A 84 12.53 -0.36 10.84
C LEU A 84 12.44 0.44 9.53
N GLY A 85 11.35 1.20 9.31
CA GLY A 85 11.16 2.01 8.10
C GLY A 85 10.80 1.19 6.86
N HIS A 86 10.37 -0.07 7.00
CA HIS A 86 10.08 -0.96 5.86
C HIS A 86 8.60 -1.07 5.51
N CYS A 87 7.70 -0.54 6.34
CA CYS A 87 6.26 -0.72 6.18
C CYS A 87 5.46 0.46 6.73
N CYS A 88 4.23 0.62 6.25
CA CYS A 88 3.25 1.54 6.81
C CYS A 88 2.85 1.15 8.25
N ASN A 89 2.29 2.11 8.98
CA ASN A 89 1.75 1.85 10.31
C ASN A 89 0.51 0.92 10.24
N TYR A 90 0.20 0.22 11.33
CA TYR A 90 -0.89 -0.74 11.35
C TYR A 90 -2.27 -0.11 11.18
N ASN A 91 -2.53 1.03 11.82
CA ASN A 91 -3.83 1.70 11.77
C ASN A 91 -4.20 2.12 10.34
N MET A 92 -3.22 2.61 9.57
CA MET A 92 -3.40 2.92 8.15
C MET A 92 -3.81 1.68 7.35
N LEU A 93 -3.27 0.50 7.66
CA LEU A 93 -3.68 -0.73 6.98
C LEU A 93 -5.13 -1.10 7.32
N GLU A 94 -5.57 -0.90 8.57
CA GLU A 94 -6.98 -1.08 8.96
C GLU A 94 -7.90 -0.07 8.25
N GLU A 95 -7.51 1.20 8.17
CA GLU A 95 -8.24 2.22 7.43
C GLU A 95 -8.38 1.86 5.96
N LEU A 96 -7.28 1.42 5.32
CA LEU A 96 -7.26 1.04 3.91
C LEU A 96 -8.11 -0.21 3.62
N GLU A 97 -8.09 -1.21 4.49
CA GLU A 97 -9.01 -2.35 4.40
C GLU A 97 -10.47 -1.93 4.54
N THR A 98 -10.77 -1.08 5.53
CA THR A 98 -12.12 -0.57 5.77
C THR A 98 -12.63 0.21 4.56
N GLU A 99 -11.80 1.07 3.97
CA GLU A 99 -12.15 1.84 2.77
C GLU A 99 -12.35 0.94 1.55
N ALA A 100 -11.51 -0.09 1.38
CA ALA A 100 -11.69 -1.07 0.32
C ALA A 100 -13.02 -1.83 0.47
N THR A 101 -13.38 -2.23 1.69
CA THR A 101 -14.67 -2.87 1.99
C THR A 101 -15.84 -1.93 1.71
N ILE A 102 -15.78 -0.67 2.17
CA ILE A 102 -16.85 0.33 1.92
C ILE A 102 -17.02 0.56 0.42
N SER A 103 -15.92 0.74 -0.31
CA SER A 103 -15.94 0.94 -1.76
C SER A 103 -16.54 -0.27 -2.48
N PHE A 104 -16.17 -1.48 -2.06
CA PHE A 104 -16.75 -2.70 -2.59
C PHE A 104 -18.27 -2.81 -2.32
N VAL A 105 -18.73 -2.45 -1.12
CA VAL A 105 -20.16 -2.41 -0.77
C VAL A 105 -20.93 -1.40 -1.61
N ASN A 106 -20.34 -0.23 -1.85
CA ASN A 106 -20.99 0.82 -2.65
C ASN A 106 -21.07 0.47 -4.14
N HIS A 107 -20.12 -0.32 -4.65
CA HIS A 107 -20.05 -0.70 -6.06
C HIS A 107 -20.68 -2.05 -6.38
N SER A 108 -20.82 -2.93 -5.38
CA SER A 108 -21.37 -4.27 -5.54
C SER A 108 -22.73 -4.33 -4.87
N GLN A 109 -23.79 -4.67 -5.61
CA GLN A 109 -24.99 -5.23 -4.99
C GLN A 109 -24.57 -6.54 -4.30
N ILE A 110 -24.23 -6.46 -3.00
CA ILE A 110 -23.85 -7.62 -2.17
C ILE A 110 -25.04 -8.56 -1.94
N CYS A 111 -26.21 -8.23 -2.47
CA CYS A 111 -27.30 -9.19 -2.49
C CYS A 111 -27.08 -10.23 -3.59
N PRO A 112 -27.05 -11.53 -3.28
CA PRO A 112 -27.31 -12.54 -4.30
C PRO A 112 -28.60 -12.17 -5.04
N SER A 113 -28.71 -12.52 -6.32
CA SER A 113 -29.75 -12.04 -7.26
C SER A 113 -31.20 -12.19 -6.76
N ASP A 114 -31.42 -13.00 -5.72
CA ASP A 114 -32.70 -13.31 -5.11
C ASP A 114 -33.05 -12.48 -3.85
N ILE A 115 -32.16 -11.57 -3.39
CA ILE A 115 -32.41 -10.71 -2.22
C ILE A 115 -32.65 -9.27 -2.67
N ILE A 116 -33.87 -8.79 -2.49
CA ILE A 116 -34.27 -7.42 -2.78
C ILE A 116 -33.93 -6.54 -1.57
N GLN A 117 -32.96 -5.63 -1.72
CA GLN A 117 -32.72 -4.59 -0.72
C GLN A 117 -33.89 -3.60 -0.72
N SER A 118 -34.75 -3.66 0.30
CA SER A 118 -35.76 -2.63 0.53
C SER A 118 -35.16 -1.47 1.34
N LEU A 119 -35.40 -0.24 0.90
CA LEU A 119 -34.87 1.01 1.48
C LEU A 119 -35.24 1.21 2.97
N SER A 120 -36.23 0.46 3.46
CA SER A 120 -36.83 0.58 4.80
C SER A 120 -36.32 -0.44 5.82
N LEU A 121 -35.41 -1.35 5.46
CA LEU A 121 -34.77 -2.26 6.41
C LEU A 121 -33.30 -1.87 6.58
N CYS A 122 -33.01 -1.18 7.68
CA CYS A 122 -31.65 -0.94 8.17
C CYS A 122 -31.03 -2.26 8.66
N THR A 123 -30.70 -3.18 7.77
CA THR A 123 -29.74 -4.25 8.09
C THR A 123 -28.36 -3.64 8.02
N ALA A 124 -27.90 -3.10 9.16
CA ALA A 124 -26.50 -2.75 9.32
C ALA A 124 -25.67 -4.01 9.09
N VAL A 125 -24.82 -3.99 8.07
CA VAL A 125 -23.81 -5.02 7.85
C VAL A 125 -22.79 -4.86 8.97
N GLU A 126 -22.89 -5.70 9.99
CA GLU A 126 -21.95 -5.72 11.10
C GLU A 126 -20.78 -6.63 10.70
N PHE A 127 -19.65 -6.02 10.32
CA PHE A 127 -18.39 -6.74 10.13
C PHE A 127 -17.81 -7.06 11.52
N ASN A 128 -18.34 -8.11 12.12
CA ASN A 128 -17.93 -8.54 13.44
C ASN A 128 -16.57 -9.24 13.30
N ASN A 129 -15.49 -8.44 13.39
CA ASN A 129 -14.14 -8.92 13.61
C ASN A 129 -14.07 -9.60 14.98
N PHE A 130 -14.53 -10.85 15.07
CA PHE A 130 -14.26 -11.70 16.22
C PHE A 130 -12.86 -12.31 16.12
N PHE A 131 -12.21 -12.33 17.29
CA PHE A 131 -10.79 -12.46 17.61
C PHE A 131 -10.12 -13.77 17.22
#